data_AF-A0A0E3BYF1-F1
#
_entry.id   AF-A0A0E3BYF1-F1
#
_cell.length_a   1.000
_cell.length_b   1.000
_cell.length_c   1.000
_cell.angle_alpha   90.00
_cell.angle_beta   90.00
_cell.angle_gamma   90.00
#
_symmetry.space_group_name_H-M   'P 1'
#
loop_
_entity.id
_entity.type
_entity.pdbx_description
1 polymer ?
#
loop_
_entity_poly.entity_id
_entity_poly.type
_entity_poly.pdbx_seq_one_letter_code
_entity_poly.pdbx_strand_id
1 'polypeptide(L)'
;MATPVSVEKLEVRSHSEPDELRTPSKTRVELVKLQGYTIGRFNFEPGWRWSECIKPVVKTEYCQLSHVGHVVSGKLTVQMQDGSQKMLSAGESYAIPPGHDAWVEGTEPFVGLEVLSAEVYAKPSE
;
A
#
# COMPACT_ATOMS: atom_id res chain seq x y z
N MET A 1 22.42 17.57 17.79
CA MET A 1 22.62 16.10 17.83
C MET A 1 21.29 15.46 17.48
N ALA A 2 21.22 14.57 16.50
CA ALA A 2 19.98 13.87 16.18
C ALA A 2 19.58 12.98 17.36
N THR A 3 18.31 12.96 17.73
CA THR A 3 17.77 11.98 18.68
C THR A 3 18.00 10.59 18.08
N PRO A 4 18.67 9.66 18.79
CA PRO A 4 18.85 8.31 18.29
C PRO A 4 17.48 7.65 18.10
N VAL A 5 17.25 7.07 16.93
CA VAL A 5 16.08 6.21 16.68
C VAL A 5 16.42 4.83 17.22
N SER A 6 15.63 4.34 18.17
CA SER A 6 15.84 3.03 18.82
C SER A 6 14.69 2.07 18.52
N VAL A 7 15.04 0.78 18.42
CA VAL A 7 14.10 -0.34 18.42
C VAL A 7 14.33 -1.08 19.73
N GLU A 8 13.30 -1.17 20.57
CA GLU A 8 13.42 -1.66 21.96
C GLU A 8 13.38 -3.19 22.08
N LYS A 9 12.93 -3.88 21.02
CA LYS A 9 12.76 -5.33 21.01
C LYS A 9 13.23 -5.91 19.68
N LEU A 10 14.12 -6.91 19.77
CA LEU A 10 14.48 -7.74 18.63
C LEU A 10 13.32 -8.71 18.34
N GLU A 11 12.71 -8.56 17.17
CA GLU A 11 11.63 -9.44 16.72
C GLU A 11 11.66 -9.62 15.20
N VAL A 12 11.20 -10.78 14.75
CA VAL A 12 11.12 -11.14 13.33
C VAL A 12 9.70 -11.60 13.08
N ARG A 13 9.05 -11.02 12.06
CA ARG A 13 7.70 -11.37 11.63
C ARG A 13 7.74 -11.66 10.13
N SER A 14 6.82 -12.52 9.67
CA SER A 14 6.75 -12.95 8.27
C SER A 14 5.42 -12.54 7.67
N HIS A 15 5.43 -11.89 6.50
CA HIS A 15 4.21 -11.63 5.72
C HIS A 15 3.56 -12.91 5.15
N SER A 16 4.24 -14.06 5.21
CA SER A 16 3.64 -15.36 4.90
C SER A 16 2.66 -15.82 5.99
N GLU A 17 2.82 -15.31 7.21
CA GLU A 17 1.94 -15.56 8.36
C GLU A 17 1.53 -14.21 8.97
N PRO A 18 0.72 -13.41 8.26
CA PRO A 18 0.44 -12.04 8.67
C PRO A 18 -0.46 -12.00 9.90
N ASP A 19 -0.30 -10.94 10.71
CA ASP A 19 -1.21 -10.63 11.83
C ASP A 19 -2.62 -10.33 11.34
N GLU A 20 -2.70 -9.70 10.17
CA GLU A 20 -3.97 -9.33 9.54
C GLU A 20 -3.83 -9.49 8.03
N LEU A 21 -4.87 -10.07 7.42
CA LEU A 21 -4.97 -10.26 5.99
C LEU A 21 -6.26 -9.61 5.49
N ARG A 22 -6.14 -8.68 4.54
CA ARG A 22 -7.29 -8.07 3.86
C ARG A 22 -7.31 -8.49 2.40
N THR A 23 -8.46 -8.94 1.92
CA THR A 23 -8.63 -9.43 0.54
C THR A 23 -9.83 -8.81 -0.20
N PRO A 24 -9.88 -7.49 -0.42
CA PRO A 24 -10.77 -6.91 -1.42
C PRO A 24 -10.55 -7.50 -2.82
N SER A 25 -11.44 -7.20 -3.76
CA SER A 25 -11.30 -7.66 -5.16
C SER A 25 -9.91 -7.36 -5.72
N LYS A 26 -9.26 -8.36 -6.34
CA LYS A 26 -7.91 -8.28 -6.93
C LYS A 26 -6.82 -7.75 -5.99
N THR A 27 -7.08 -7.78 -4.69
CA THR A 27 -6.28 -7.14 -3.67
C THR A 27 -5.91 -8.15 -2.62
N ARG A 28 -4.64 -8.16 -2.23
CA ARG A 28 -4.18 -8.87 -1.04
C ARG A 28 -3.23 -7.98 -0.27
N VAL A 29 -3.62 -7.65 0.96
CA VAL A 29 -2.83 -6.83 1.87
C VAL A 29 -2.48 -7.67 3.08
N GLU A 30 -1.19 -7.97 3.25
CA GLU A 30 -0.67 -8.69 4.40
C GLU A 30 -0.02 -7.70 5.36
N LEU A 31 -0.46 -7.69 6.61
CA LEU A 31 0.09 -6.80 7.62
C LEU A 31 0.84 -7.60 8.66
N VAL A 32 2.04 -7.13 8.98
CA VAL A 32 2.76 -7.54 10.19
C VAL A 32 2.87 -6.36 11.13
N LYS A 33 2.58 -6.61 12.40
CA LYS A 33 2.66 -5.64 13.48
C LYS A 33 3.93 -5.90 14.28
N LEU A 34 4.76 -4.88 14.34
CA LEU A 34 5.97 -4.80 15.16
C LEU A 34 5.71 -3.78 16.28
N GLN A 35 6.57 -3.71 17.28
CA GLN A 35 6.44 -2.76 18.38
C GLN A 35 6.48 -1.31 17.88
N GLY A 36 5.32 -0.68 17.73
CA GLY A 36 5.17 0.69 17.27
C GLY A 36 5.19 0.88 15.75
N TYR A 37 5.21 -0.21 14.97
CA TYR A 37 5.27 -0.14 13.51
C TYR A 37 4.34 -1.17 12.87
N THR A 38 3.76 -0.81 11.73
CA THR A 38 3.03 -1.75 10.87
C THR A 38 3.66 -1.73 9.49
N ILE A 39 4.09 -2.90 9.00
CA ILE A 39 4.60 -3.04 7.64
C ILE A 39 3.57 -3.84 6.84
N GLY A 40 3.04 -3.22 5.79
CA GLY A 40 2.14 -3.86 4.85
C GLY A 40 2.90 -4.40 3.65
N ARG A 41 2.53 -5.59 3.16
CA ARG A 41 2.84 -6.03 1.81
C ARG A 41 1.55 -5.98 0.99
N PHE A 42 1.57 -5.14 -0.03
CA PHE A 42 0.46 -4.93 -0.94
C PHE A 42 0.71 -5.77 -2.18
N ASN A 43 -0.25 -6.63 -2.52
CA ASN A 43 -0.25 -7.43 -3.73
C ASN A 43 -1.51 -7.08 -4.51
N PHE A 44 -1.35 -6.50 -5.70
CA PHE A 44 -2.45 -6.12 -6.58
C PHE A 44 -2.35 -6.88 -7.89
N GLU A 45 -3.43 -7.55 -8.27
CA GLU A 45 -3.47 -8.38 -9.48
C GLU A 45 -3.55 -7.54 -10.77
N PRO A 46 -3.22 -8.10 -11.94
CA PRO A 46 -3.44 -7.45 -13.22
C PRO A 46 -4.89 -6.96 -13.41
N GLY A 47 -5.03 -5.74 -13.91
CA GLY A 47 -6.32 -5.06 -14.03
C GLY A 47 -6.94 -4.65 -12.69
N TRP A 48 -6.17 -4.62 -11.61
CA TRP A 48 -6.57 -3.93 -10.38
C TRP A 48 -6.57 -2.43 -10.61
N ARG A 49 -7.59 -1.76 -10.08
CA ARG A 49 -7.72 -0.31 -10.01
C ARG A 49 -8.33 0.08 -8.68
N TRP A 50 -7.76 1.07 -7.99
CA TRP A 50 -8.21 1.49 -6.66
C TRP A 50 -9.69 1.88 -6.66
N SER A 51 -10.13 2.66 -7.66
CA SER A 51 -11.53 3.08 -7.80
C SER A 51 -12.53 1.94 -8.07
N GLU A 52 -12.06 0.78 -8.52
CA GLU A 52 -12.89 -0.41 -8.75
C GLU A 52 -12.83 -1.39 -7.57
N CYS A 53 -11.67 -1.52 -6.95
CA CYS A 53 -11.39 -2.58 -5.99
C CYS A 53 -11.49 -2.13 -4.54
N ILE A 54 -11.12 -0.87 -4.24
CA ILE A 54 -10.99 -0.34 -2.88
C ILE A 54 -12.03 0.72 -2.58
N LYS A 55 -12.35 1.60 -3.53
CA LYS A 55 -13.43 2.58 -3.39
C LYS A 55 -14.75 1.97 -2.88
N PRO A 56 -15.22 0.81 -3.36
CA PRO A 56 -16.43 0.18 -2.81
C PRO A 56 -16.32 -0.22 -1.33
N VAL A 57 -15.09 -0.46 -0.84
CA VAL A 57 -14.82 -0.84 0.56
C VAL A 57 -14.79 0.39 1.46
N VAL A 58 -14.09 1.45 1.04
CA VAL A 58 -13.80 2.63 1.87
C VAL A 58 -14.77 3.80 1.65
N LYS A 59 -15.60 3.73 0.59
CA LYS A 59 -16.65 4.69 0.24
C LYS A 59 -16.19 6.14 0.06
N THR A 60 -14.96 6.34 -0.40
CA THR A 60 -14.43 7.66 -0.80
C THR A 60 -14.27 7.74 -2.31
N GLU A 61 -14.33 8.96 -2.86
CA GLU A 61 -14.20 9.14 -4.33
C GLU A 61 -12.78 8.85 -4.83
N TYR A 62 -11.77 9.19 -4.03
CA TYR A 62 -10.35 8.93 -4.24
C TYR A 62 -9.72 8.36 -2.97
N CYS A 63 -8.52 7.77 -3.08
CA CYS A 63 -7.76 7.39 -1.90
C CYS A 63 -7.38 8.65 -1.13
N GLN A 64 -7.72 8.70 0.16
CA GLN A 64 -7.41 9.84 1.04
C GLN A 64 -6.22 9.57 1.98
N LEU A 65 -5.55 8.44 1.81
CA LEU A 65 -4.40 8.07 2.64
C LEU A 65 -3.12 8.58 1.99
N SER A 66 -2.19 9.05 2.82
CA SER A 66 -0.80 9.26 2.40
C SER A 66 -0.08 7.92 2.38
N HIS A 67 0.64 7.63 1.31
CA HIS A 67 1.40 6.38 1.17
C HIS A 67 2.89 6.65 1.13
N VAL A 68 3.67 5.82 1.83
CA VAL A 68 5.13 5.77 1.70
C VAL A 68 5.56 4.32 1.67
N GLY A 69 6.37 3.98 0.68
CA GLY A 69 6.76 2.60 0.48
C GLY A 69 7.77 2.38 -0.63
N HIS A 70 7.92 1.12 -1.01
CA HIS A 70 8.88 0.65 -2.00
C HIS A 70 8.24 -0.40 -2.90
N VAL A 71 8.49 -0.32 -4.21
CA VAL A 71 7.99 -1.30 -5.18
C VAL A 71 8.95 -2.48 -5.25
N VAL A 72 8.44 -3.67 -4.94
CA VAL A 72 9.18 -4.93 -5.02
C VAL A 72 9.11 -5.50 -6.43
N SER A 73 7.92 -5.53 -7.05
CA SER A 73 7.73 -6.04 -8.42
C SER A 73 6.53 -5.39 -9.12
N GLY A 74 6.42 -5.59 -10.43
CA GLY A 74 5.39 -4.99 -11.26
C GLY A 74 5.47 -3.46 -11.37
N LYS A 75 4.37 -2.86 -11.80
CA LYS A 75 4.24 -1.42 -12.06
C LYS A 75 2.86 -0.92 -11.63
N LEU A 76 2.83 0.28 -11.06
CA LEU A 76 1.61 0.94 -10.61
C LEU A 76 1.58 2.37 -11.15
N THR A 77 0.58 2.71 -11.94
CA THR A 77 0.34 4.11 -12.29
C THR A 77 -0.54 4.74 -11.24
N VAL A 78 -0.12 5.90 -10.75
CA VAL A 78 -0.86 6.75 -9.82
C VAL A 78 -1.31 7.99 -10.55
N GLN A 79 -2.59 8.33 -10.43
CA GLN A 79 -3.17 9.55 -10.96
C GLN A 79 -3.74 10.41 -9.84
N MET A 80 -3.24 11.63 -9.73
CA MET A 80 -3.76 12.64 -8.82
C MET A 80 -5.05 13.26 -9.36
N GLN A 81 -5.84 13.88 -8.48
CA GLN A 81 -7.06 14.62 -8.84
C GLN A 81 -6.84 15.75 -9.85
N ASP A 82 -5.66 16.39 -9.85
CA ASP A 82 -5.30 17.42 -10.82
C ASP A 82 -4.95 16.85 -12.21
N GLY A 83 -5.03 15.53 -12.36
CA GLY A 83 -4.73 14.79 -13.58
C GLY A 83 -3.26 14.42 -13.74
N SER A 84 -2.35 14.89 -12.87
CA SER A 84 -0.95 14.49 -12.91
C SER A 84 -0.79 13.00 -12.67
N GLN A 85 0.13 12.37 -13.41
CA GLN A 85 0.35 10.93 -13.34
C GLN A 85 1.83 10.62 -13.17
N LYS A 86 2.09 9.56 -12.41
CA LYS A 86 3.41 8.92 -12.35
C LYS A 86 3.26 7.40 -12.31
N MET A 87 4.08 6.72 -13.08
CA MET A 87 4.23 5.27 -12.99
C MET A 87 5.37 4.95 -12.04
N LEU A 88 5.09 4.05 -11.10
CA LEU A 88 6.05 3.47 -10.17
C LEU A 88 6.50 2.12 -10.71
N SER A 89 7.78 1.81 -10.60
CA SER A 89 8.40 0.57 -11.09
C SER A 89 9.22 -0.12 -10.01
N ALA A 90 9.45 -1.43 -10.18
CA ALA A 90 10.28 -2.22 -9.27
C ALA A 90 11.63 -1.56 -8.94
N GLY A 91 11.98 -1.52 -7.65
CA GLY A 91 13.18 -0.88 -7.12
C GLY A 91 13.00 0.61 -6.76
N GLU A 92 11.87 1.23 -7.10
CA GLU A 92 11.60 2.62 -6.75
C GLU A 92 10.90 2.75 -5.39
N SER A 93 11.25 3.82 -4.67
CA SER A 93 10.50 4.24 -3.48
C SER A 93 9.49 5.32 -3.86
N TYR A 94 8.34 5.33 -3.19
CA TYR A 94 7.26 6.26 -3.48
C TYR A 94 6.80 7.02 -2.23
N ALA A 95 6.32 8.23 -2.48
CA ALA A 95 5.49 9.01 -1.57
C ALA A 95 4.29 9.51 -2.38
N ILE A 96 3.08 9.13 -1.97
CA ILE A 96 1.84 9.50 -2.68
C ILE A 96 0.98 10.31 -1.71
N PRO A 97 0.68 11.58 -2.01
CA PRO A 97 -0.20 12.38 -1.17
C PRO A 97 -1.67 11.96 -1.35
N PRO A 98 -2.57 12.33 -0.41
CA PRO A 98 -4.01 12.09 -0.55
C PRO A 98 -4.59 12.68 -1.83
N GLY A 99 -5.65 12.06 -2.34
CA GLY A 99 -6.36 12.52 -3.53
C GLY A 99 -5.88 11.87 -4.81
N HIS A 100 -5.86 10.54 -4.87
CA HIS A 100 -5.42 9.79 -6.04
C HIS A 100 -6.26 8.54 -6.33
N ASP A 101 -6.23 8.12 -7.58
CA ASP A 101 -6.54 6.77 -8.04
C ASP A 101 -5.23 6.08 -8.44
N ALA A 102 -5.25 4.75 -8.51
CA ALA A 102 -4.09 3.98 -8.95
C ALA A 102 -4.51 2.70 -9.64
N TRP A 103 -3.70 2.19 -10.57
CA TRP A 103 -3.95 0.92 -11.24
C TRP A 103 -2.66 0.19 -11.59
N VAL A 104 -2.77 -1.14 -11.65
CA VAL A 104 -1.67 -2.02 -12.07
C VAL A 104 -1.51 -1.96 -13.58
N GLU A 105 -0.28 -1.77 -14.03
CA GLU A 105 0.06 -1.74 -15.45
C GLU A 105 0.47 -3.13 -15.95
N GLY A 106 0.01 -3.50 -17.15
CA GLY A 106 0.39 -4.75 -17.81
C GLY A 106 -0.17 -6.01 -17.15
N THR A 107 0.59 -7.10 -17.23
CA THR A 107 0.17 -8.45 -16.82
C THR A 107 0.91 -8.99 -15.61
N GLU A 108 1.86 -8.23 -15.06
CA GLU A 108 2.60 -8.60 -13.85
C GLU A 108 1.88 -8.02 -12.62
N PRO A 109 1.64 -8.82 -11.56
CA PRO A 109 1.13 -8.29 -10.31
C PRO A 109 2.05 -7.22 -9.72
N PHE A 110 1.47 -6.13 -9.21
CA PHE A 110 2.21 -5.16 -8.42
C PHE A 110 2.42 -5.69 -7.01
N VAL A 111 3.66 -5.62 -6.53
CA VAL A 111 3.99 -5.89 -5.13
C VAL A 111 4.71 -4.69 -4.53
N GLY A 112 4.17 -4.14 -3.45
CA GLY A 112 4.74 -3.01 -2.73
C GLY A 112 4.88 -3.28 -1.23
N LEU A 113 5.92 -2.73 -0.60
CA LEU A 113 6.02 -2.63 0.85
C LEU A 113 5.59 -1.23 1.29
N GLU A 114 4.59 -1.15 2.16
CA GLU A 114 4.00 0.09 2.67
C GLU A 114 4.31 0.24 4.16
N VAL A 115 4.77 1.42 4.57
CA VAL A 115 5.19 1.68 5.96
C VAL A 115 4.41 2.80 6.65
N LEU A 116 3.67 3.63 5.90
CA LEU A 116 2.93 4.76 6.48
C LEU A 116 1.46 4.41 6.73
N SER A 117 0.77 3.94 5.70
CA SER A 117 -0.69 3.76 5.71
C SER A 117 -1.18 2.33 5.95
N ALA A 118 -0.26 1.37 6.05
CA ALA A 118 -0.57 -0.06 6.05
C ALA A 118 -1.66 -0.42 7.07
N GLU A 119 -1.58 0.09 8.29
CA GLU A 119 -2.51 -0.24 9.38
C GLU A 119 -3.97 0.08 9.08
N VAL A 120 -4.24 1.11 8.27
CA VAL A 120 -5.59 1.62 8.00
C VAL A 120 -6.09 1.36 6.57
N TYR A 121 -5.19 1.02 5.64
CA TYR A 121 -5.52 0.84 4.23
C TYR A 121 -6.52 -0.28 3.96
N ALA A 122 -7.52 -0.04 3.10
CA ALA A 122 -8.54 -1.02 2.71
C ALA A 122 -9.35 -1.62 3.87
N LYS A 123 -9.46 -0.90 5.00
CA LYS A 123 -10.48 -1.18 6.03
C LYS A 123 -11.84 -0.63 5.59
N PRO A 124 -12.95 -1.36 5.82
CA PRO A 124 -14.29 -0.81 5.61
C PRO A 124 -14.48 0.49 6.40
N SER A 125 -15.20 1.46 5.82
CA SER A 125 -15.75 2.58 6.59
C SER A 125 -16.78 2.01 7.58
N GLU A 126 -16.63 2.28 8.88
CA GLU A 126 -17.68 2.02 9.87
C GLU A 126 -19.01 2.70 9.50
#